data_AF-A0A0F9QV06-F1
#
_entry.id   AF-A0A0F9QV06-F1
#
_cell.length_a   1.000
_cell.length_b   1.000
_cell.length_c   1.000
_cell.angle_alpha   90.00
_cell.angle_beta   90.00
_cell.angle_gamma   90.00
#
_symmetry.space_group_name_H-M   'P 1'
#
loop_
_entity.id
_entity.type
_entity.pdbx_description
1 polymer ?
#
loop_
_entity_poly.entity_id
_entity_poly.type
_entity_poly.pdbx_seq_one_letter_code
_entity_poly.pdbx_strand_id
1 'polypeptide(L)'
;MEKKTVRLTLLGGVNEVGGNTILLEDYSYNVKIFIDFGLRIKKYYNEYERGQSPSSVDEILRTNLLPDENQIPINNLYTKEFREAEQNKETVQRNNTRHVDKDYPSNLDGILISHPHKDHYFGLSFVNRTIPIYTGVVTKRIIRAFCKSAKDSISNNFNGLNWQTFRTGDIIDIKGMKIVPFHVDHSVPGAYGFIIYSSAGPVVYTGDFRRHGPLSNMTEEFLNEIKTHGTILTKGETDKQQKDLISEGTKVLICDGTKIHKGIVESEQRVEENLEKLFANNPFDFILVKYDRIDWDRFRTFSLMAKKYGWKYIITEMD
;
A
#
# COMPACT_ATOMS: atom_id res chain seq x y z
N MET A 1 9.79 -12.94 -33.21
CA MET A 1 9.63 -12.09 -32.00
C MET A 1 9.22 -13.01 -30.88
N GLU A 2 9.98 -13.06 -29.77
CA GLU A 2 9.53 -13.80 -28.58
C GLU A 2 8.14 -13.31 -28.18
N LYS A 3 7.22 -14.25 -28.00
CA LYS A 3 5.85 -13.97 -27.60
C LYS A 3 5.91 -13.43 -26.17
N LYS A 4 5.72 -12.11 -26.00
CA LYS A 4 5.66 -11.48 -24.68
C LYS A 4 4.52 -12.13 -23.88
N THR A 5 4.84 -12.84 -22.81
CA THR A 5 3.86 -13.50 -21.91
C THR A 5 3.49 -12.61 -20.74
N VAL A 6 4.46 -11.91 -20.15
CA VAL A 6 4.28 -11.00 -19.01
C VAL A 6 5.05 -9.70 -19.22
N ARG A 7 4.46 -8.55 -18.85
CA ARG A 7 5.10 -7.23 -18.85
C ARG A 7 4.92 -6.55 -17.50
N LEU A 8 6.01 -6.00 -16.98
CA LEU A 8 6.02 -5.10 -15.82
C LEU A 8 6.35 -3.68 -16.30
N THR A 9 5.50 -2.71 -15.96
CA THR A 9 5.73 -1.29 -16.24
C THR A 9 5.77 -0.54 -14.91
N LEU A 10 6.93 0.02 -14.58
CA LEU A 10 7.14 0.76 -13.32
C LEU A 10 6.76 2.23 -13.55
N LEU A 11 5.62 2.67 -12.99
CA LEU A 11 5.06 4.00 -13.25
C LEU A 11 5.38 5.01 -12.13
N GLY A 12 5.73 4.52 -10.94
CA GLY A 12 6.14 5.33 -9.80
C GLY A 12 6.91 4.50 -8.77
N GLY A 13 7.66 5.18 -7.89
CA GLY A 13 8.59 4.52 -6.95
C GLY A 13 9.94 4.14 -7.57
N VAL A 14 10.25 4.63 -8.77
CA VAL A 14 11.54 4.41 -9.45
C VAL A 14 12.44 5.62 -9.26
N ASN A 15 13.61 5.42 -8.65
CA ASN A 15 14.55 6.50 -8.30
C ASN A 15 13.93 7.61 -7.42
N GLU A 16 12.85 7.28 -6.71
CA GLU A 16 12.16 8.15 -5.76
C GLU A 16 11.67 7.32 -4.56
N VAL A 17 11.40 7.98 -3.43
CA VAL A 17 10.76 7.33 -2.27
C VAL A 17 9.28 7.70 -2.28
N GLY A 18 8.44 6.68 -2.41
CA GLY A 18 6.99 6.77 -2.47
C GLY A 18 6.40 7.01 -3.86
N GLY A 19 5.07 6.97 -3.96
CA GLY A 19 4.35 6.96 -5.24
C GLY A 19 4.40 5.60 -5.92
N ASN A 20 4.45 4.52 -5.15
CA ASN A 20 4.61 3.17 -5.66
C ASN A 20 3.41 2.82 -6.55
N THR A 21 3.70 2.50 -7.81
CA THR A 21 2.69 2.06 -8.79
C THR A 21 3.36 1.23 -9.87
N ILE A 22 3.02 -0.05 -9.91
CA ILE A 22 3.58 -1.01 -10.86
C ILE A 22 2.44 -1.67 -11.61
N LEU A 23 2.43 -1.53 -12.94
CA LEU A 23 1.49 -2.25 -13.80
C LEU A 23 2.08 -3.61 -14.15
N LEU A 24 1.37 -4.68 -13.81
CA LEU A 24 1.64 -6.04 -14.28
C LEU A 24 0.58 -6.44 -15.30
N GLU A 25 1.02 -6.82 -16.49
CA GLU A 25 0.20 -7.38 -17.55
C GLU A 25 0.62 -8.81 -17.85
N ASP A 26 -0.30 -9.75 -17.73
CA ASP A 26 -0.12 -11.12 -18.17
C ASP A 26 -1.02 -11.39 -19.38
N TYR A 27 -0.40 -11.55 -20.54
CA TYR A 27 -1.10 -11.73 -21.81
C TYR A 27 -1.67 -13.13 -21.99
N SER A 28 -1.14 -14.12 -21.26
CA SER A 28 -1.64 -15.50 -21.28
C SER A 28 -2.93 -15.61 -20.47
N TYR A 29 -2.98 -14.98 -19.29
CA TYR A 29 -4.20 -14.89 -18.48
C TYR A 29 -5.17 -13.78 -18.96
N ASN A 30 -4.70 -12.87 -19.81
CA ASN A 30 -5.41 -11.63 -20.18
C ASN A 30 -5.82 -10.82 -18.93
N VAL A 31 -4.84 -10.60 -18.05
CA VAL A 31 -4.96 -9.91 -16.77
C VAL A 31 -4.11 -8.65 -16.76
N LYS A 32 -4.67 -7.54 -16.26
CA LYS A 32 -3.93 -6.33 -15.91
C LYS A 32 -4.21 -5.95 -14.46
N ILE A 33 -3.16 -5.84 -13.65
CA ILE A 33 -3.28 -5.39 -12.26
C ILE A 33 -2.26 -4.31 -11.94
N PHE A 34 -2.62 -3.43 -11.01
CA PHE A 34 -1.65 -2.60 -10.32
C PHE A 34 -1.19 -3.25 -9.02
N ILE A 35 0.09 -3.09 -8.71
CA ILE A 35 0.67 -3.35 -7.39
C ILE A 35 0.97 -1.99 -6.77
N ASP A 36 0.23 -1.69 -5.70
CA ASP A 36 0.08 -0.38 -5.09
C ASP A 36 -0.39 0.72 -6.04
N PHE A 37 -0.91 1.79 -5.46
CA PHE A 37 -1.41 2.97 -6.17
C PHE A 37 -1.35 4.21 -5.28
N GLY A 38 -0.13 4.59 -4.91
CA GLY A 38 0.12 5.71 -4.01
C GLY A 38 0.44 7.03 -4.70
N LEU A 39 0.26 8.13 -3.97
CA LEU A 39 0.71 9.44 -4.44
C LEU A 39 2.23 9.57 -4.33
N ARG A 40 2.85 10.31 -5.25
CA ARG A 40 4.24 10.77 -5.10
C ARG A 40 4.34 11.82 -3.99
N ILE A 41 4.48 11.36 -2.75
CA ILE A 41 4.35 12.18 -1.54
C ILE A 41 5.32 13.36 -1.50
N LYS A 42 6.57 13.18 -1.94
CA LYS A 42 7.53 14.30 -2.01
C LYS A 42 7.04 15.43 -2.91
N LYS A 43 6.49 15.10 -4.09
CA LYS A 43 5.91 16.09 -4.99
C LYS A 43 4.65 16.70 -4.37
N TYR A 44 3.79 15.88 -3.78
CA TYR A 44 2.57 16.36 -3.12
C TYR A 44 2.88 17.48 -2.11
N TYR A 45 3.90 17.29 -1.26
CA TYR A 45 4.28 18.30 -0.28
C TYR A 45 5.02 19.52 -0.86
N ASN A 46 5.55 19.43 -2.07
CA ASN A 46 6.10 20.59 -2.77
C ASN A 46 5.00 21.43 -3.43
N GLU A 47 3.92 20.79 -3.89
CA GLU A 47 2.80 21.44 -4.59
C GLU A 47 1.74 21.99 -3.63
N TYR A 48 1.52 21.35 -2.47
CA TYR A 48 0.42 21.70 -1.57
C TYR A 48 0.89 22.02 -0.15
N GLU A 49 0.44 23.17 0.36
CA GLU A 49 0.61 23.52 1.76
C GLU A 49 -0.31 22.69 2.68
N ARG A 50 -0.06 22.79 3.99
CA ARG A 50 -0.88 22.08 4.98
C ARG A 50 -2.34 22.50 4.89
N GLY A 51 -3.21 21.53 4.59
CA GLY A 51 -4.65 21.75 4.47
C GLY A 51 -5.12 22.05 3.05
N GLN A 52 -4.19 22.21 2.11
CA GLN A 52 -4.51 22.21 0.68
C GLN A 52 -4.52 20.77 0.16
N SER A 53 -5.30 20.57 -0.90
CA SER A 53 -5.35 19.33 -1.66
C SER A 53 -5.64 19.65 -3.12
N PRO A 54 -5.28 18.73 -4.04
CA PRO A 54 -5.78 18.74 -5.41
C PRO A 54 -7.30 18.95 -5.45
N SER A 55 -7.77 19.59 -6.52
CA SER A 55 -9.17 19.92 -6.78
C SER A 55 -9.80 19.10 -7.90
N SER A 56 -8.99 18.42 -8.72
CA SER A 56 -9.47 17.54 -9.79
C SER A 56 -8.48 16.42 -10.14
N VAL A 57 -8.94 15.46 -10.95
CA VAL A 57 -8.06 14.46 -11.58
C VAL A 57 -7.10 15.13 -12.56
N ASP A 58 -7.54 16.13 -13.32
CA ASP A 58 -6.70 16.81 -14.30
C ASP A 58 -5.53 17.55 -13.65
N GLU A 59 -5.75 18.12 -12.46
CA GLU A 59 -4.69 18.72 -11.66
C GLU A 59 -3.64 17.68 -11.20
N ILE A 60 -4.08 16.51 -10.75
CA ILE A 60 -3.21 15.39 -10.37
C ILE A 60 -2.34 14.93 -11.54
N LEU A 61 -2.92 14.84 -12.73
CA LEU A 61 -2.21 14.42 -13.95
C LEU A 61 -1.20 15.50 -14.38
N ARG A 62 -1.60 16.77 -14.37
CA ARG A 62 -0.73 17.91 -14.71
C ARG A 62 0.46 18.04 -13.75
N THR A 63 0.25 17.77 -12.46
CA THR A 63 1.30 17.79 -11.42
C THR A 63 2.12 16.49 -11.37
N ASN A 64 1.75 15.49 -12.17
CA ASN A 64 2.40 14.18 -12.22
C ASN A 64 2.51 13.54 -10.83
N LEU A 65 1.42 13.61 -10.06
CA LEU A 65 1.27 12.95 -8.77
C LEU A 65 0.82 11.50 -8.89
N LEU A 66 0.12 11.17 -9.99
CA LEU A 66 -0.29 9.83 -10.39
C LEU A 66 -0.01 9.59 -11.88
N PRO A 67 0.01 8.33 -12.35
CA PRO A 67 0.32 8.02 -13.74
C PRO A 67 -0.69 8.60 -14.75
N ASP A 68 -0.21 9.05 -15.90
CA ASP A 68 -1.08 9.47 -17.00
C ASP A 68 -1.72 8.24 -17.68
N GLU A 69 -3.04 8.14 -17.62
CA GLU A 69 -3.79 7.02 -18.20
C GLU A 69 -3.65 6.94 -19.73
N ASN A 70 -3.30 8.04 -20.41
CA ASN A 70 -3.05 8.06 -21.85
C ASN A 70 -1.71 7.42 -22.25
N GLN A 71 -0.81 7.20 -21.28
CA GLN A 71 0.53 6.65 -21.51
C GLN A 71 0.62 5.15 -21.18
N ILE A 72 -0.50 4.55 -20.79
CA ILE A 72 -0.57 3.15 -20.35
C ILE A 72 -1.78 2.46 -21.00
N PRO A 73 -1.78 1.13 -21.14
CA PRO A 73 -2.84 0.39 -21.81
C PRO A 73 -4.09 0.18 -20.92
N ILE A 74 -4.44 1.18 -20.11
CA ILE A 74 -5.57 1.15 -19.18
C ILE A 74 -6.61 2.19 -19.60
N ASN A 75 -7.84 1.73 -19.79
CA ASN A 75 -8.97 2.59 -20.11
C ASN A 75 -9.73 2.94 -18.85
N ASN A 76 -10.19 4.19 -18.73
CA ASN A 76 -11.01 4.66 -17.61
C ASN A 76 -10.34 4.38 -16.25
N LEU A 77 -9.07 4.74 -16.06
CA LEU A 77 -8.37 4.48 -14.80
C LEU A 77 -8.93 5.37 -13.69
N TYR A 78 -9.22 6.64 -14.00
CA TYR A 78 -9.70 7.61 -13.04
C TYR A 78 -11.23 7.76 -13.05
N THR A 79 -11.79 8.09 -11.90
CA THR A 79 -13.22 8.36 -11.74
C THR A 79 -13.61 9.67 -12.43
N LYS A 80 -14.79 9.69 -13.05
CA LYS A 80 -15.38 10.91 -13.61
C LYS A 80 -15.84 11.89 -12.55
N GLU A 81 -16.13 11.41 -11.34
CA GLU A 81 -16.64 12.21 -10.22
C GLU A 81 -15.79 13.48 -10.00
N PHE A 82 -14.46 13.32 -10.05
CA PHE A 82 -13.50 14.40 -9.79
C PHE A 82 -12.94 15.06 -11.06
N ARG A 83 -13.40 14.64 -12.24
CA ARG A 83 -13.19 15.37 -13.51
C ARG A 83 -14.29 16.42 -13.70
N GLU A 84 -15.52 16.09 -13.32
CA GLU A 84 -16.69 16.96 -13.45
C GLU A 84 -16.78 18.04 -12.34
N ALA A 85 -16.10 17.83 -11.21
CA ALA A 85 -16.14 18.75 -10.06
C ALA A 85 -15.63 20.18 -10.37
N GLU A 86 -14.71 20.33 -11.33
CA GLU A 86 -14.26 21.65 -11.81
C GLU A 86 -15.39 22.48 -12.44
N GLN A 87 -16.36 21.83 -13.09
CA GLN A 87 -17.41 22.53 -13.85
C GLN A 87 -18.52 23.10 -12.97
N ASN A 88 -18.78 22.51 -11.80
CA ASN A 88 -19.97 22.82 -11.00
C ASN A 88 -19.71 23.59 -9.70
N LYS A 89 -18.46 23.84 -9.28
CA LYS A 89 -18.10 24.56 -8.03
C LYS A 89 -18.82 24.09 -6.75
N GLU A 90 -19.50 22.94 -6.76
CA GLU A 90 -20.08 22.35 -5.57
C GLU A 90 -18.96 21.73 -4.74
N THR A 91 -18.88 22.12 -3.47
CA THR A 91 -17.94 21.53 -2.52
C THR A 91 -18.20 20.03 -2.45
N VAL A 92 -17.22 19.21 -2.86
CA VAL A 92 -17.30 17.74 -2.75
C VAL A 92 -17.33 17.39 -1.26
N GLN A 93 -18.53 17.30 -0.69
CA GLN A 93 -18.76 16.76 0.65
C GLN A 93 -18.82 15.24 0.54
N ARG A 94 -18.09 14.52 1.40
CA ARG A 94 -18.05 13.04 1.38
C ARG A 94 -19.44 12.40 1.53
N ASN A 95 -20.39 13.14 2.09
CA ASN A 95 -21.74 12.70 2.40
C ASN A 95 -22.76 12.95 1.28
N ASN A 96 -22.40 13.66 0.19
CA ASN A 96 -23.29 13.85 -0.95
C ASN A 96 -23.16 12.70 -1.96
N THR A 97 -23.29 11.46 -1.45
CA THR A 97 -23.27 10.21 -2.21
C THR A 97 -24.43 10.17 -3.21
N ARG A 98 -24.23 10.74 -4.40
CA ARG A 98 -24.98 10.38 -5.60
C ARG A 98 -24.17 9.38 -6.41
N HIS A 99 -24.52 8.12 -6.16
CA HIS A 99 -24.46 6.94 -7.03
C HIS A 99 -23.14 6.55 -7.69
N VAL A 100 -22.75 5.32 -7.37
CA VAL A 100 -21.65 4.48 -7.86
C VAL A 100 -21.70 4.24 -9.39
N ASP A 101 -22.67 4.83 -10.10
CA ASP A 101 -23.04 4.51 -11.49
C ASP A 101 -22.52 5.53 -12.54
N LYS A 102 -21.53 6.36 -12.21
CA LYS A 102 -20.97 7.34 -13.17
C LYS A 102 -19.84 6.80 -14.03
N ASP A 103 -19.07 5.85 -13.52
CA ASP A 103 -17.84 5.42 -14.17
C ASP A 103 -18.09 4.37 -15.26
N TYR A 104 -17.40 4.51 -16.39
CA TYR A 104 -17.40 3.47 -17.42
C TYR A 104 -16.53 2.30 -16.96
N PRO A 105 -16.83 1.05 -17.35
CA PRO A 105 -15.99 -0.09 -17.03
C PRO A 105 -14.53 0.14 -17.45
N SER A 106 -13.60 -0.15 -16.54
CA SER A 106 -12.17 -0.19 -16.85
C SER A 106 -11.79 -1.56 -17.42
N ASN A 107 -10.68 -1.61 -18.16
CA ASN A 107 -10.04 -2.86 -18.57
C ASN A 107 -8.97 -3.34 -17.58
N LEU A 108 -8.88 -2.71 -16.40
CA LEU A 108 -8.03 -3.12 -15.29
C LEU A 108 -8.79 -4.10 -14.39
N ASP A 109 -8.14 -5.22 -14.04
CA ASP A 109 -8.78 -6.32 -13.30
C ASP A 109 -8.65 -6.17 -11.78
N GLY A 110 -7.73 -5.33 -11.33
CA GLY A 110 -7.69 -4.93 -9.93
C GLY A 110 -6.43 -4.16 -9.53
N ILE A 111 -6.45 -3.68 -8.30
CA ILE A 111 -5.33 -3.01 -7.64
C ILE A 111 -5.05 -3.74 -6.34
N LEU A 112 -3.84 -4.28 -6.19
CA LEU A 112 -3.35 -4.80 -4.92
C LEU A 112 -2.81 -3.65 -4.07
N ILE A 113 -3.16 -3.61 -2.78
CA ILE A 113 -2.59 -2.65 -1.82
C ILE A 113 -1.86 -3.41 -0.72
N SER A 114 -0.56 -3.16 -0.63
CA SER A 114 0.34 -3.80 0.33
C SER A 114 0.09 -3.33 1.75
N HIS A 115 0.02 -2.01 1.98
CA HIS A 115 -0.06 -1.43 3.33
C HIS A 115 -0.59 0.01 3.35
N PRO A 116 -0.99 0.56 4.51
CA PRO A 116 -1.69 1.86 4.59
C PRO A 116 -0.75 3.08 4.70
N HIS A 117 0.43 3.07 4.08
CA HIS A 117 1.19 4.31 3.88
C HIS A 117 0.67 5.07 2.65
N LYS A 118 0.64 6.40 2.70
CA LYS A 118 -0.01 7.22 1.65
C LYS A 118 0.62 7.05 0.26
N ASP A 119 1.90 6.77 0.22
CA ASP A 119 2.66 6.45 -0.96
C ASP A 119 2.41 5.04 -1.53
N HIS A 120 1.47 4.28 -0.96
CA HIS A 120 1.00 2.99 -1.48
C HIS A 120 -0.50 2.94 -1.81
N TYR A 121 -1.36 3.72 -1.14
CA TYR A 121 -2.81 3.63 -1.36
C TYR A 121 -3.51 4.96 -1.67
N PHE A 122 -2.89 6.10 -1.40
CA PHE A 122 -3.64 7.37 -1.35
C PHE A 122 -4.16 7.81 -2.72
N GLY A 123 -3.57 7.30 -3.80
CA GLY A 123 -4.07 7.51 -5.16
C GLY A 123 -5.42 6.86 -5.44
N LEU A 124 -5.83 5.86 -4.64
CA LEU A 124 -7.13 5.19 -4.78
C LEU A 124 -8.32 6.15 -4.71
N SER A 125 -8.15 7.30 -4.05
CA SER A 125 -9.19 8.33 -3.99
C SER A 125 -9.65 8.73 -5.39
N PHE A 126 -8.77 8.75 -6.38
CA PHE A 126 -9.04 9.17 -7.75
C PHE A 126 -9.42 8.03 -8.70
N VAL A 127 -9.33 6.77 -8.25
CA VAL A 127 -9.52 5.60 -9.10
C VAL A 127 -10.99 5.37 -9.41
N ASN A 128 -11.28 4.96 -10.65
CA ASN A 128 -12.59 4.53 -11.10
C ASN A 128 -13.21 3.48 -10.14
N ARG A 129 -14.46 3.71 -9.71
CA ARG A 129 -15.11 2.91 -8.65
C ARG A 129 -15.47 1.48 -9.07
N THR A 130 -15.46 1.18 -10.38
CA THR A 130 -15.73 -0.17 -10.91
C THR A 130 -14.55 -1.14 -10.69
N ILE A 131 -13.35 -0.62 -10.46
CA ILE A 131 -12.12 -1.42 -10.34
C ILE A 131 -12.06 -2.12 -8.97
N PRO A 132 -11.86 -3.45 -8.92
CA PRO A 132 -11.66 -4.17 -7.66
C PRO A 132 -10.37 -3.77 -6.95
N ILE A 133 -10.46 -3.48 -5.65
CA ILE A 133 -9.33 -3.11 -4.79
C ILE A 133 -9.07 -4.25 -3.80
N TYR A 134 -7.96 -4.96 -3.95
CA TYR A 134 -7.56 -6.06 -3.09
C TYR A 134 -6.64 -5.55 -1.99
N THR A 135 -7.02 -5.70 -0.72
CA THR A 135 -6.18 -5.25 0.40
C THR A 135 -6.39 -6.06 1.67
N GLY A 136 -5.41 -6.04 2.59
CA GLY A 136 -5.55 -6.66 3.89
C GLY A 136 -6.71 -6.08 4.72
N VAL A 137 -7.37 -6.93 5.51
CA VAL A 137 -8.49 -6.51 6.39
C VAL A 137 -8.09 -5.32 7.30
N VAL A 138 -6.86 -5.32 7.82
CA VAL A 138 -6.36 -4.28 8.72
C VAL A 138 -6.07 -2.98 7.95
N THR A 139 -5.43 -3.07 6.79
CA THR A 139 -5.17 -1.93 5.89
C THR A 139 -6.46 -1.18 5.55
N LYS A 140 -7.52 -1.88 5.14
CA LYS A 140 -8.84 -1.27 4.88
C LYS A 140 -9.40 -0.55 6.11
N ARG A 141 -9.22 -1.12 7.32
CA ARG A 141 -9.70 -0.51 8.57
C ARG A 141 -8.94 0.78 8.90
N ILE A 142 -7.62 0.78 8.72
CA ILE A 142 -6.78 1.97 8.94
C ILE A 142 -7.15 3.07 7.93
N ILE A 143 -7.30 2.73 6.65
CA ILE A 143 -7.75 3.69 5.62
C ILE A 143 -9.10 4.29 6.03
N ARG A 144 -10.08 3.46 6.40
CA ARG A 144 -11.40 3.94 6.84
C ARG A 144 -11.33 4.82 8.09
N ALA A 145 -10.48 4.48 9.06
CA ALA A 145 -10.30 5.28 10.27
C ALA A 145 -9.71 6.66 9.94
N PHE A 146 -8.66 6.70 9.09
CA PHE A 146 -8.08 7.93 8.59
C PHE A 146 -9.11 8.82 7.88
N CYS A 147 -9.97 8.23 7.03
CA CYS A 147 -11.04 9.01 6.39
C CYS A 147 -11.96 9.64 7.41
N LYS A 148 -12.40 8.90 8.42
CA LYS A 148 -13.33 9.41 9.43
C LYS A 148 -12.75 10.53 10.29
N SER A 149 -11.44 10.55 10.52
CA SER A 149 -10.78 11.57 11.35
C SER A 149 -10.27 12.77 10.55
N ALA A 150 -9.95 12.59 9.26
CA ALA A 150 -9.45 13.66 8.42
C ALA A 150 -10.56 14.57 7.89
N LYS A 151 -10.25 15.86 7.70
CA LYS A 151 -11.12 16.80 6.96
C LYS A 151 -11.46 16.25 5.57
N ASP A 152 -12.69 16.51 5.14
CA ASP A 152 -13.19 16.13 3.80
C ASP A 152 -12.35 16.77 2.70
N SER A 153 -11.93 15.96 1.73
CA SER A 153 -11.25 16.39 0.50
C SER A 153 -11.43 15.33 -0.58
N ILE A 154 -11.22 15.69 -1.85
CA ILE A 154 -11.22 14.70 -2.94
C ILE A 154 -10.05 13.73 -2.85
N SER A 155 -8.98 14.07 -2.11
CA SER A 155 -7.77 13.26 -1.96
C SER A 155 -7.92 12.16 -0.90
N ASN A 156 -9.03 12.17 -0.15
CA ASN A 156 -9.31 11.15 0.86
C ASN A 156 -10.76 10.66 0.83
N ASN A 157 -11.39 10.73 -0.35
CA ASN A 157 -12.70 10.16 -0.63
C ASN A 157 -12.54 8.77 -1.26
N PHE A 158 -12.70 7.75 -0.41
CA PHE A 158 -12.62 6.35 -0.80
C PHE A 158 -14.01 5.67 -0.78
N ASN A 159 -15.09 6.45 -0.75
CA ASN A 159 -16.45 5.94 -0.78
C ASN A 159 -16.73 5.33 -2.16
N GLY A 160 -17.52 4.26 -2.20
CA GLY A 160 -17.90 3.59 -3.44
C GLY A 160 -16.83 2.68 -4.05
N LEU A 161 -15.60 2.63 -3.53
CA LEU A 161 -14.58 1.69 -4.01
C LEU A 161 -15.01 0.22 -3.79
N ASN A 162 -14.75 -0.63 -4.80
CA ASN A 162 -15.04 -2.06 -4.78
C ASN A 162 -13.97 -2.84 -3.98
N TRP A 163 -14.09 -2.83 -2.66
CA TRP A 163 -13.11 -3.46 -1.76
C TRP A 163 -13.24 -4.98 -1.67
N GLN A 164 -12.18 -5.69 -2.01
CA GLN A 164 -11.96 -7.13 -1.79
C GLN A 164 -10.89 -7.32 -0.71
N THR A 165 -11.23 -7.96 0.41
CA THR A 165 -10.29 -8.10 1.54
C THR A 165 -9.71 -9.50 1.67
N PHE A 166 -8.43 -9.59 2.01
CA PHE A 166 -7.73 -10.85 2.24
C PHE A 166 -6.99 -10.86 3.60
N ARG A 167 -6.46 -12.03 3.94
CA ARG A 167 -5.53 -12.33 5.03
C ARG A 167 -4.35 -13.17 4.52
N THR A 168 -3.34 -13.34 5.36
CA THR A 168 -2.17 -14.18 5.05
C THR A 168 -2.57 -15.59 4.64
N GLY A 169 -2.00 -16.06 3.53
CA GLY A 169 -2.22 -17.41 3.03
C GLY A 169 -3.55 -17.61 2.30
N ASP A 170 -4.35 -16.55 2.12
CA ASP A 170 -5.48 -16.59 1.18
C ASP A 170 -4.95 -16.73 -0.26
N ILE A 171 -5.79 -17.26 -1.15
CA ILE A 171 -5.47 -17.32 -2.58
C ILE A 171 -6.46 -16.40 -3.30
N ILE A 172 -5.94 -15.28 -3.79
CA ILE A 172 -6.69 -14.37 -4.66
C ILE A 172 -6.58 -14.92 -6.08
N ASP A 173 -7.71 -15.08 -6.76
CA ASP A 173 -7.79 -15.52 -8.15
C ASP A 173 -8.33 -14.40 -9.02
N ILE A 174 -7.51 -13.94 -9.97
CA ILE A 174 -7.88 -12.97 -10.98
C ILE A 174 -7.74 -13.64 -12.35
N LYS A 175 -8.85 -14.12 -12.90
CA LYS A 175 -8.92 -14.81 -14.22
C LYS A 175 -7.92 -15.98 -14.36
N GLY A 176 -7.72 -16.74 -13.30
CA GLY A 176 -6.78 -17.87 -13.24
C GLY A 176 -5.38 -17.50 -12.75
N MET A 177 -5.02 -16.21 -12.72
CA MET A 177 -3.77 -15.76 -12.11
C MET A 177 -3.93 -15.75 -10.59
N LYS A 178 -3.13 -16.60 -9.91
CA LYS A 178 -3.20 -16.76 -8.45
C LYS A 178 -2.22 -15.82 -7.76
N ILE A 179 -2.65 -15.21 -6.66
CA ILE A 179 -1.84 -14.29 -5.85
C ILE A 179 -1.99 -14.68 -4.38
N VAL A 180 -0.86 -14.84 -3.70
CA VAL A 180 -0.81 -15.23 -2.29
C VAL A 180 -0.19 -14.09 -1.48
N PRO A 181 -0.97 -13.42 -0.60
CA PRO A 181 -0.49 -12.38 0.28
C PRO A 181 0.02 -12.97 1.59
N PHE A 182 1.13 -12.43 2.11
CA PHE A 182 1.67 -12.76 3.44
C PHE A 182 2.04 -11.48 4.19
N HIS A 183 1.81 -11.46 5.50
CA HIS A 183 2.20 -10.30 6.29
C HIS A 183 3.73 -10.16 6.28
N VAL A 184 4.19 -8.91 6.38
CA VAL A 184 5.59 -8.58 6.64
C VAL A 184 5.66 -7.63 7.84
N ASP A 185 6.78 -7.66 8.54
CA ASP A 185 7.10 -6.70 9.59
C ASP A 185 7.32 -5.31 8.97
N HIS A 186 6.67 -4.29 9.50
CA HIS A 186 6.79 -2.90 9.06
C HIS A 186 6.28 -1.95 10.15
N SER A 187 6.47 -0.63 9.98
CA SER A 187 6.00 0.38 10.96
C SER A 187 4.49 0.44 11.14
N VAL A 188 3.71 -0.11 10.21
CA VAL A 188 2.24 -0.10 10.25
C VAL A 188 1.68 -1.51 10.31
N PRO A 189 0.63 -1.75 11.13
CA PRO A 189 -0.07 -3.03 11.12
C PRO A 189 -0.70 -3.32 9.75
N GLY A 190 -0.69 -4.59 9.37
CA GLY A 190 -1.32 -5.03 8.13
C GLY A 190 -0.49 -4.75 6.88
N ALA A 191 0.83 -4.69 6.98
CA ALA A 191 1.70 -4.69 5.81
C ALA A 191 1.82 -6.10 5.21
N TYR A 192 1.82 -6.19 3.87
CA TYR A 192 1.88 -7.43 3.13
C TYR A 192 2.91 -7.40 2.00
N GLY A 193 3.56 -8.54 1.78
CA GLY A 193 4.15 -8.92 0.51
C GLY A 193 3.22 -9.82 -0.30
N PHE A 194 3.46 -9.92 -1.61
CA PHE A 194 2.68 -10.72 -2.55
C PHE A 194 3.58 -11.69 -3.32
N ILE A 195 3.11 -12.92 -3.49
CA ILE A 195 3.62 -13.86 -4.49
C ILE A 195 2.57 -13.98 -5.58
N ILE A 196 2.91 -13.52 -6.78
CA ILE A 196 2.03 -13.49 -7.96
C ILE A 196 2.49 -14.61 -8.88
N TYR A 197 1.65 -15.62 -9.06
CA TYR A 197 1.94 -16.76 -9.93
C TYR A 197 1.50 -16.44 -11.37
N SER A 198 2.38 -15.75 -12.10
CA SER A 198 2.17 -15.39 -13.51
C SER A 198 2.40 -16.58 -14.45
N SER A 199 1.99 -16.43 -15.71
CA SER A 199 2.21 -17.42 -16.77
C SER A 199 3.68 -17.61 -17.15
N ALA A 200 4.56 -16.70 -16.73
CA ALA A 200 6.01 -16.84 -16.88
C ALA A 200 6.70 -17.42 -15.62
N GLY A 201 5.96 -17.56 -14.51
CA GLY A 201 6.44 -18.04 -13.22
C GLY A 201 6.24 -17.03 -12.08
N PRO A 202 6.71 -17.35 -10.86
CA PRO A 202 6.45 -16.52 -9.67
C PRO A 202 7.12 -15.14 -9.76
N VAL A 203 6.34 -14.09 -9.52
CA VAL A 203 6.78 -12.69 -9.32
C VAL A 203 6.52 -12.34 -7.86
N VAL A 204 7.56 -11.95 -7.13
CA VAL A 204 7.46 -11.58 -5.72
C VAL A 204 7.56 -10.07 -5.58
N TYR A 205 6.60 -9.48 -4.88
CA TYR A 205 6.65 -8.09 -4.43
C TYR A 205 6.72 -8.06 -2.91
N THR A 206 7.79 -7.51 -2.35
CA THR A 206 7.97 -7.55 -0.88
C THR A 206 7.06 -6.58 -0.14
N GLY A 207 6.56 -5.55 -0.82
CA GLY A 207 6.12 -4.33 -0.16
C GLY A 207 7.29 -3.68 0.58
N ASP A 208 6.95 -2.72 1.44
CA ASP A 208 7.88 -2.24 2.44
C ASP A 208 7.94 -3.24 3.58
N PHE A 209 9.15 -3.61 3.99
CA PHE A 209 9.35 -4.57 5.07
C PHE A 209 10.55 -4.22 5.93
N ARG A 210 10.57 -4.84 7.10
CA ARG A 210 11.64 -4.84 8.09
C ARG A 210 11.89 -6.28 8.53
N ARG A 211 12.99 -6.47 9.25
CA ARG A 211 13.37 -7.74 9.91
C ARG A 211 13.83 -7.52 11.35
N HIS A 212 13.48 -6.37 11.92
CA HIS A 212 14.01 -5.88 13.20
C HIS A 212 12.94 -5.17 14.06
N GLY A 213 11.68 -5.16 13.59
CA GLY A 213 10.54 -4.78 14.39
C GLY A 213 10.04 -5.95 15.25
N PRO A 214 9.02 -5.68 16.08
CA PRO A 214 8.48 -6.64 17.04
C PRO A 214 7.80 -7.85 16.39
N LEU A 215 7.45 -7.77 15.10
CA LEU A 215 6.79 -8.84 14.34
C LEU A 215 7.66 -9.38 13.20
N SER A 216 8.98 -9.29 13.34
CA SER A 216 9.97 -9.80 12.37
C SER A 216 9.73 -11.26 11.92
N ASN A 217 9.11 -12.09 12.76
CA ASN A 217 8.71 -13.45 12.40
C ASN A 217 7.75 -13.50 11.20
N MET A 218 6.89 -12.49 11.01
CA MET A 218 6.00 -12.42 9.84
C MET A 218 6.81 -12.31 8.54
N THR A 219 7.88 -11.52 8.53
CA THR A 219 8.79 -11.46 7.38
C THR A 219 9.49 -12.80 7.14
N GLU A 220 9.91 -13.50 8.20
CA GLU A 220 10.50 -14.84 8.05
C GLU A 220 9.50 -15.87 7.51
N GLU A 221 8.23 -15.82 7.94
CA GLU A 221 7.15 -16.64 7.41
C GLU A 221 6.91 -16.37 5.92
N PHE A 222 6.93 -15.10 5.51
CA PHE A 222 6.84 -14.72 4.10
C PHE A 222 8.04 -15.24 3.28
N LEU A 223 9.26 -15.10 3.79
CA LEU A 223 10.47 -15.64 3.15
C LEU A 223 10.41 -17.16 3.04
N ASN A 224 9.85 -17.85 4.04
CA ASN A 224 9.64 -19.28 3.97
C ASN A 224 8.61 -19.64 2.89
N GLU A 225 7.47 -18.94 2.82
CA GLU A 225 6.48 -19.16 1.77
C GLU A 225 7.05 -18.90 0.36
N ILE A 226 7.89 -17.88 0.17
CA ILE A 226 8.58 -17.65 -1.12
C ILE A 226 9.45 -18.84 -1.52
N LYS A 227 10.09 -19.52 -0.56
CA LYS A 227 10.95 -20.67 -0.84
C LYS A 227 10.15 -21.95 -1.07
N THR A 228 9.09 -22.16 -0.31
CA THR A 228 8.35 -23.43 -0.31
C THR A 228 7.14 -23.42 -1.23
N HIS A 229 6.59 -22.26 -1.55
CA HIS A 229 5.32 -22.10 -2.26
C HIS A 229 4.19 -22.96 -1.65
N GLY A 230 4.25 -23.16 -0.34
CA GLY A 230 3.47 -24.18 0.37
C GLY A 230 1.97 -23.93 0.25
N THR A 231 1.55 -22.67 0.30
CA THR A 231 0.14 -22.30 0.21
C THR A 231 -0.45 -22.69 -1.13
N ILE A 232 0.19 -22.31 -2.25
CA ILE A 232 -0.35 -22.62 -3.57
C ILE A 232 -0.26 -24.11 -3.90
N LEU A 233 0.78 -24.80 -3.43
CA LEU A 233 0.98 -26.23 -3.72
C LEU A 233 0.05 -27.14 -2.91
N THR A 234 -0.42 -26.69 -1.74
CA THR A 234 -1.29 -27.49 -0.87
C THR A 234 -2.77 -27.12 -0.99
N LYS A 235 -3.08 -25.83 -1.18
CA LYS A 235 -4.46 -25.32 -1.19
C LYS A 235 -4.90 -24.77 -2.55
N GLY A 236 -3.95 -24.49 -3.45
CA GLY A 236 -4.22 -23.90 -4.76
C GLY A 236 -4.49 -24.95 -5.83
N GLU A 237 -5.44 -24.65 -6.70
CA GLU A 237 -5.57 -25.34 -7.98
C GLU A 237 -4.39 -24.91 -8.87
N THR A 238 -3.45 -25.84 -9.08
CA THR A 238 -2.23 -25.63 -9.87
C THR A 238 -2.10 -26.75 -10.89
N ASP A 239 -1.94 -26.38 -12.16
CA ASP A 239 -1.67 -27.34 -13.23
C ASP A 239 -0.18 -27.74 -13.25
N LYS A 240 0.17 -28.70 -14.12
CA LYS A 240 1.54 -29.19 -14.25
C LYS A 240 2.49 -28.07 -14.69
N GLN A 241 2.07 -27.21 -15.62
CA GLN A 241 2.90 -26.13 -16.14
C GLN A 241 3.25 -25.12 -15.04
N GLN A 242 2.29 -24.74 -14.20
CA GLN A 242 2.51 -23.83 -13.10
C GLN A 242 3.43 -24.45 -12.02
N LYS A 243 3.29 -25.74 -11.73
CA LYS A 243 4.20 -26.47 -10.83
C LYS A 243 5.62 -26.51 -11.35
N ASP A 244 5.80 -26.74 -12.65
CA ASP A 244 7.11 -26.72 -13.30
C ASP A 244 7.74 -25.32 -13.16
N LEU A 245 6.99 -24.26 -13.48
CA LEU A 245 7.44 -22.87 -13.32
C LEU A 245 7.79 -22.50 -11.86
N ILE A 246 7.03 -23.00 -10.89
CA ILE A 246 7.33 -22.81 -9.46
C ILE A 246 8.65 -23.51 -9.09
N SER A 247 8.88 -24.72 -9.61
CA SER A 247 10.10 -25.49 -9.33
C SER A 247 11.37 -24.83 -9.88
N GLU A 248 11.24 -24.02 -10.93
CA GLU A 248 12.32 -23.20 -11.48
C GLU A 248 12.67 -21.98 -10.61
N GLY A 249 11.86 -21.70 -9.57
CA GLY A 249 12.07 -20.63 -8.60
C GLY A 249 11.47 -19.28 -9.00
N THR A 250 11.71 -18.27 -8.15
CA THR A 250 11.22 -16.90 -8.36
C THR A 250 11.84 -16.29 -9.61
N LYS A 251 10.99 -15.80 -10.53
CA LYS A 251 11.41 -15.18 -11.79
C LYS A 251 11.79 -13.73 -11.63
N VAL A 252 11.01 -12.98 -10.85
CA VAL A 252 11.24 -11.57 -10.57
C VAL A 252 11.02 -11.32 -9.09
N LEU A 253 11.98 -10.65 -8.45
CA LEU A 253 11.86 -10.12 -7.10
C LEU A 253 11.87 -8.59 -7.17
N ILE A 254 10.75 -7.98 -6.79
CA ILE A 254 10.60 -6.54 -6.59
C ILE A 254 10.70 -6.30 -5.08
N CYS A 255 11.81 -5.71 -4.66
CA CYS A 255 12.18 -5.59 -3.25
C CYS A 255 12.32 -4.12 -2.84
N ASP A 256 11.90 -3.79 -1.62
CA ASP A 256 12.23 -2.49 -1.00
C ASP A 256 13.76 -2.27 -1.00
N GLY A 257 14.16 -1.05 -1.36
CA GLY A 257 15.54 -0.60 -1.43
C GLY A 257 15.85 0.61 -0.54
N THR A 258 14.90 1.08 0.27
CA THR A 258 14.96 2.37 0.97
C THR A 258 16.20 2.53 1.85
N LYS A 259 16.70 1.44 2.44
CA LYS A 259 17.89 1.44 3.32
C LYS A 259 19.09 0.66 2.78
N ILE A 260 19.16 0.38 1.48
CA ILE A 260 20.23 -0.46 0.90
C ILE A 260 21.66 0.07 1.15
N HIS A 261 21.80 1.38 1.40
CA HIS A 261 23.07 2.06 1.66
C HIS A 261 23.40 2.23 3.17
N LYS A 262 22.49 1.86 4.08
CA LYS A 262 22.67 2.06 5.52
C LYS A 262 22.99 0.72 6.19
N GLY A 263 24.26 0.51 6.54
CA GLY A 263 24.73 -0.70 7.23
C GLY A 263 24.37 -0.78 8.73
N ILE A 264 23.55 0.14 9.25
CA ILE A 264 23.19 0.18 10.66
C ILE A 264 21.79 -0.40 10.82
N VAL A 265 21.72 -1.57 11.47
CA VAL A 265 20.47 -2.13 11.97
C VAL A 265 20.09 -1.37 13.24
N GLU A 266 19.22 -0.38 13.11
CA GLU A 266 18.51 0.21 14.24
C GLU A 266 17.27 -0.63 14.50
N SER A 267 17.18 -1.30 15.65
CA SER A 267 16.01 -2.08 16.06
C SER A 267 15.05 -1.24 16.89
N GLU A 268 13.77 -1.61 16.88
CA GLU A 268 12.78 -1.01 17.78
C GLU A 268 13.19 -1.18 19.26
N GLN A 269 13.75 -2.36 19.60
CA GLN A 269 14.31 -2.64 20.92
C GLN A 269 15.43 -1.67 21.30
N ARG A 270 16.35 -1.33 20.38
CA ARG A 270 17.43 -0.39 20.68
C ARG A 270 16.90 1.02 20.94
N VAL A 271 15.81 1.41 20.29
CA VAL A 271 15.16 2.70 20.58
C VAL A 271 14.52 2.67 21.96
N GLU A 272 13.86 1.58 22.34
CA GLU A 272 13.35 1.38 23.71
C GLU A 272 14.49 1.47 24.75
N GLU A 273 15.59 0.74 24.57
CA GLU A 273 16.77 0.77 25.47
C GLU A 273 17.38 2.17 25.60
N ASN A 274 17.45 2.92 24.50
CA ASN A 274 17.95 4.30 24.51
C ASN A 274 16.99 5.25 25.24
N LEU A 275 15.68 5.07 25.07
CA LEU A 275 14.68 5.82 25.81
C LEU A 275 14.74 5.48 27.30
N GLU A 276 14.89 4.22 27.69
CA GLU A 276 15.04 3.84 29.10
C GLU A 276 16.25 4.53 29.75
N LYS A 277 17.39 4.56 29.05
CA LYS A 277 18.59 5.28 29.52
C LYS A 277 18.34 6.78 29.63
N LEU A 278 17.59 7.36 28.70
CA LEU A 278 17.26 8.78 28.72
C LEU A 278 16.39 9.13 29.93
N PHE A 279 15.33 8.35 30.18
CA PHE A 279 14.39 8.57 31.28
C PHE A 279 14.99 8.25 32.66
N ALA A 280 15.91 7.28 32.74
CA ALA A 280 16.60 6.96 34.00
C ALA A 280 17.58 8.06 34.44
N ASN A 281 18.24 8.73 33.48
CA ASN A 281 19.32 9.67 33.77
C ASN A 281 18.87 11.14 33.82
N ASN A 282 17.65 11.46 33.40
CA ASN A 282 17.17 12.83 33.30
C ASN A 282 15.81 12.98 33.96
N PRO A 283 15.65 13.88 34.94
CA PRO A 283 14.34 14.30 35.40
C PRO A 283 13.70 15.18 34.32
N PHE A 284 12.52 14.79 33.88
CA PHE A 284 11.73 15.54 32.90
C PHE A 284 10.38 15.86 33.51
N ASP A 285 9.95 17.12 33.43
CA ASP A 285 8.61 17.53 33.86
C ASP A 285 7.55 17.17 32.80
N PHE A 286 7.92 17.20 31.52
CA PHE A 286 7.13 16.76 30.38
C PHE A 286 8.02 16.37 29.20
N ILE A 287 7.52 15.53 28.30
CA ILE A 287 8.18 15.17 27.04
C ILE A 287 7.18 15.35 25.90
N LEU A 288 7.62 16.04 24.86
CA LEU A 288 6.90 16.15 23.58
C LEU A 288 7.54 15.18 22.59
N VAL A 289 6.74 14.27 22.06
CA VAL A 289 7.18 13.25 21.08
C VAL A 289 6.44 13.44 19.77
N LYS A 290 7.14 13.28 18.65
CA LYS A 290 6.57 13.34 17.31
C LYS A 290 7.02 12.13 16.50
N TYR A 291 6.05 11.37 16.00
CA TYR A 291 6.24 10.25 15.08
C TYR A 291 5.00 10.17 14.17
N ASP A 292 5.01 9.31 13.15
CA ASP A 292 3.89 9.21 12.21
C ASP A 292 2.63 8.68 12.91
N ARG A 293 1.44 9.19 12.58
CA ARG A 293 0.15 8.84 13.20
C ARG A 293 -0.19 7.35 13.07
N ILE A 294 0.36 6.70 12.06
CA ILE A 294 0.16 5.26 11.82
C ILE A 294 1.33 4.39 12.33
N ASP A 295 2.42 4.99 12.81
CA ASP A 295 3.55 4.26 13.41
C ASP A 295 3.16 3.69 14.79
N TRP A 296 2.67 2.46 14.76
CA TRP A 296 2.11 1.79 15.93
C TRP A 296 3.21 1.33 16.90
N ASP A 297 4.39 1.02 16.39
CA ASP A 297 5.52 0.60 17.21
C ASP A 297 6.05 1.75 18.07
N ARG A 298 6.12 2.96 17.50
CA ARG A 298 6.48 4.17 18.25
C ARG A 298 5.42 4.52 19.29
N PHE A 299 4.14 4.45 18.94
CA PHE A 299 3.05 4.63 19.90
C PHE A 299 3.15 3.64 21.06
N ARG A 300 3.33 2.35 20.76
CA ARG A 300 3.48 1.30 21.78
C ARG A 300 4.69 1.56 22.68
N THR A 301 5.84 1.91 22.10
CA THR A 301 7.06 2.21 22.84
C THR A 301 6.82 3.32 23.88
N PHE A 302 6.30 4.47 23.46
CA PHE A 302 6.09 5.59 24.38
C PHE A 302 4.94 5.34 25.37
N SER A 303 3.90 4.60 24.98
CA SER A 303 2.81 4.21 25.87
C SER A 303 3.29 3.27 27.00
N LEU A 304 4.14 2.29 26.68
CA LEU A 304 4.77 1.41 27.65
C LEU A 304 5.72 2.16 28.58
N MET A 305 6.53 3.06 28.03
CA MET A 305 7.41 3.94 28.82
C MET A 305 6.61 4.80 29.80
N ALA A 306 5.53 5.43 29.34
CA ALA A 306 4.67 6.23 30.20
C ALA A 306 4.09 5.40 31.36
N LYS A 307 3.59 4.20 31.06
CA LYS A 307 3.09 3.28 32.07
C LYS A 307 4.17 2.86 33.07
N LYS A 308 5.38 2.55 32.61
CA LYS A 308 6.51 2.09 33.43
C LYS A 308 6.97 3.15 34.43
N TYR A 309 6.98 4.42 34.04
CA TYR A 309 7.45 5.53 34.87
C TYR A 309 6.31 6.29 35.58
N GLY A 310 5.06 5.83 35.47
CA GLY A 310 3.90 6.44 36.12
C GLY A 310 3.44 7.76 35.48
N TRP A 311 3.78 7.97 34.22
CA TRP A 311 3.42 9.17 33.47
C TRP A 311 2.07 9.03 32.76
N LYS A 312 1.40 10.17 32.54
CA LYS A 312 0.18 10.23 31.73
C LYS A 312 0.56 10.45 30.26
N TYR A 313 0.19 9.49 29.40
CA TYR A 313 0.32 9.65 27.96
C TYR A 313 -0.89 10.44 27.41
N ILE A 314 -0.65 11.63 26.88
CA ILE A 314 -1.70 12.52 26.36
C ILE A 314 -1.59 12.57 24.84
N ILE A 315 -2.69 12.28 24.15
CA ILE A 315 -2.82 12.41 22.69
C ILE A 315 -3.67 13.64 22.42
N THR A 316 -3.22 14.54 21.56
CA THR A 316 -4.01 15.74 21.22
C THR A 316 -5.13 15.37 20.24
N GLU A 317 -6.34 15.93 20.40
CA GLU A 317 -7.48 15.66 19.50
C GLU A 317 -7.25 16.11 18.05
N MET A 318 -6.21 16.92 17.79
CA MET A 318 -5.86 17.41 16.46
C MET A 318 -4.87 16.49 15.71
N ASP A 319 -4.47 15.36 16.34
CA ASP A 319 -3.68 14.29 15.75
C ASP A 319 -4.48 13.04 15.36
#